data_AF-A0A2M9UX05-F1
#
_entry.id   AF-A0A2M9UX05-F1
#
_cell.length_a   1.000
_cell.length_b   1.000
_cell.length_c   1.000
_cell.angle_alpha   90.00
_cell.angle_beta   90.00
_cell.angle_gamma   90.00
#
_symmetry.space_group_name_H-M   'P 1'
#
loop_
_entity.id
_entity.type
_entity.pdbx_description
1 polymer ?
#
loop_
_entity_poly.entity_id
_entity_poly.type
_entity_poly.pdbx_seq_one_letter_code
_entity_poly.pdbx_strand_id
1 'polypeptide(L)'
;MKEFFLLQRTLGKGESACMIYCRDNRDVLGSSSLKDIKEYCSKNNITYLTTLDFLYYAYCRKKMTEQECKEFMQEVNNAGSKLPIIDITQYTCTVQI
;
A
#
# COMPACT_ATOMS: atom_id res chain seq x y z
N MET A 1 -18.09 -16.04 -3.86
CA MET A 1 -17.54 -16.66 -5.09
C MET A 1 -17.81 -15.83 -6.36
N LYS A 2 -19.03 -15.35 -6.63
CA LYS A 2 -19.32 -14.49 -7.81
C LYS A 2 -18.40 -13.26 -7.90
N GLU A 3 -18.16 -12.60 -6.78
CA GLU A 3 -17.33 -11.39 -6.71
C GLU A 3 -15.84 -11.63 -6.94
N PHE A 4 -15.33 -12.80 -6.55
CA PHE A 4 -13.96 -13.21 -6.87
C PHE A 4 -13.74 -13.23 -8.38
N PHE A 5 -14.71 -13.79 -9.12
CA PHE A 5 -14.66 -13.81 -10.58
C PHE A 5 -14.84 -12.44 -11.22
N LEU A 6 -15.55 -11.52 -10.57
CA LEU A 6 -15.64 -10.13 -11.03
C LEU A 6 -14.30 -9.41 -10.85
N LEU A 7 -13.66 -9.56 -9.69
CA LEU A 7 -12.35 -8.96 -9.39
C LEU A 7 -11.26 -9.52 -10.30
N GLN A 8 -11.31 -10.81 -10.62
CA GLN A 8 -10.34 -11.44 -11.54
C GLN A 8 -10.38 -10.88 -12.97
N ARG A 9 -11.44 -10.13 -13.36
CA ARG A 9 -11.48 -9.47 -14.67
C ARG A 9 -10.58 -8.24 -14.73
N THR A 10 -10.24 -7.67 -13.57
CA THR A 10 -9.47 -6.43 -13.44
C THR A 10 -8.16 -6.63 -12.67
N LEU A 11 -8.09 -7.64 -11.80
CA LEU A 11 -6.97 -7.93 -10.89
C LEU A 11 -6.43 -9.34 -11.10
N GLY A 12 -5.20 -9.58 -10.67
CA GLY A 12 -4.64 -10.93 -10.58
C GLY A 12 -5.38 -11.81 -9.57
N LYS A 13 -5.16 -13.13 -9.64
CA LYS A 13 -5.80 -14.10 -8.73
C LYS A 13 -5.45 -13.83 -7.26
N GLY A 14 -4.18 -13.51 -6.98
CA GLY A 14 -3.70 -13.21 -5.63
C GLY A 14 -4.34 -11.95 -5.07
N GLU A 15 -4.31 -10.86 -5.83
CA GLU A 15 -4.93 -9.58 -5.46
C GLU A 15 -6.43 -9.74 -5.22
N SER A 16 -7.13 -10.46 -6.10
CA SER A 16 -8.56 -10.76 -5.94
C SER A 16 -8.87 -11.53 -4.66
N ALA A 17 -7.99 -12.46 -4.26
CA ALA A 17 -8.14 -13.21 -3.02
C ALA A 17 -7.89 -12.31 -1.79
N CYS A 18 -6.82 -11.51 -1.81
CA CYS A 18 -6.52 -10.56 -0.74
C CYS A 18 -7.65 -9.55 -0.53
N MET A 19 -8.25 -9.03 -1.61
CA MET A 19 -9.40 -8.11 -1.53
C MET A 19 -10.59 -8.69 -0.78
N ILE A 20 -10.97 -9.92 -1.11
CA ILE A 20 -12.10 -10.59 -0.45
C ILE A 20 -11.76 -10.88 1.01
N TYR A 21 -10.54 -11.37 1.26
CA TYR A 21 -10.08 -11.66 2.61
C TYR A 21 -10.12 -10.41 3.50
N CYS A 22 -9.54 -9.29 3.07
CA CYS A 22 -9.52 -8.05 3.85
C CYS A 22 -10.93 -7.50 4.11
N ARG A 23 -11.84 -7.64 3.14
CA ARG A 23 -13.23 -7.22 3.33
C ARG A 23 -13.93 -8.05 4.41
N ASP A 24 -13.82 -9.37 4.34
CA ASP A 24 -14.56 -10.27 5.22
C ASP A 24 -14.00 -10.26 6.65
N ASN A 25 -12.70 -10.01 6.80
CA ASN A 25 -12.02 -9.99 8.10
C ASN A 25 -11.77 -8.58 8.67
N ARG A 26 -12.08 -7.52 7.91
CA ARG A 26 -11.78 -6.11 8.26
C ARG A 26 -10.29 -5.85 8.53
N ASP A 27 -9.44 -6.56 7.80
CA ASP A 27 -7.99 -6.41 7.87
C ASP A 27 -7.49 -5.28 6.96
N VAL A 28 -6.24 -4.87 7.19
CA VAL A 28 -5.54 -3.83 6.41
C VAL A 28 -4.81 -4.45 5.22
N LEU A 29 -4.98 -3.88 4.04
CA LEU A 29 -4.29 -4.33 2.83
C LEU A 29 -2.99 -3.54 2.61
N GLY A 30 -1.85 -4.22 2.46
CA GLY A 30 -0.62 -3.59 1.96
C GLY A 30 -0.54 -3.67 0.44
N SER A 31 -0.29 -2.54 -0.25
CA SER A 31 -0.07 -2.53 -1.70
C SER A 31 0.89 -1.44 -2.17
N SER A 32 1.72 -1.78 -3.16
CA SER A 32 2.57 -0.83 -3.89
C SER A 32 1.88 -0.23 -5.13
N SER A 33 0.73 -0.78 -5.56
CA SER A 33 -0.07 -0.25 -6.67
C SER A 33 -1.42 0.26 -6.15
N LEU A 34 -1.61 1.58 -6.21
CA LEU A 34 -2.88 2.21 -5.84
C LEU A 34 -3.93 2.18 -6.94
N LYS A 35 -3.51 2.13 -8.21
CA LYS A 35 -4.43 2.26 -9.36
C LYS A 35 -5.49 1.16 -9.36
N ASP A 36 -5.06 -0.05 -9.02
CA ASP A 36 -5.90 -1.23 -9.19
C ASP A 36 -6.80 -1.47 -7.96
N ILE A 37 -6.36 -1.01 -6.78
CA ILE A 37 -7.03 -1.34 -5.51
C ILE A 37 -7.91 -0.23 -4.95
N LYS A 38 -7.60 1.03 -5.26
CA LYS A 38 -8.12 2.19 -4.52
C LYS A 38 -9.65 2.27 -4.58
N GLU A 39 -10.22 2.06 -5.76
CA GLU A 39 -11.67 2.12 -5.95
C GLU A 39 -12.38 1.01 -5.16
N TYR A 40 -11.88 -0.22 -5.21
CA TYR A 40 -12.50 -1.33 -4.51
C TYR A 40 -12.37 -1.19 -2.99
N CYS A 41 -11.18 -0.83 -2.49
CA CYS A 41 -10.95 -0.60 -1.07
C CYS A 41 -11.85 0.52 -0.53
N SER A 42 -11.97 1.64 -1.26
CA SER A 42 -12.84 2.74 -0.88
C SER A 42 -14.32 2.35 -0.84
N LYS A 43 -14.80 1.56 -1.82
CA LYS A 43 -16.20 1.10 -1.86
C LYS A 43 -16.55 0.13 -0.72
N ASN A 44 -15.57 -0.64 -0.27
CA ASN A 44 -15.76 -1.70 0.73
C ASN A 44 -15.25 -1.33 2.12
N ASN A 45 -14.86 -0.07 2.34
CA ASN A 45 -14.25 0.41 3.59
C ASN A 45 -13.06 -0.44 4.05
N ILE A 46 -12.24 -0.90 3.10
CA ILE A 46 -11.00 -1.63 3.38
C ILE A 46 -9.89 -0.60 3.56
N THR A 47 -9.29 -0.60 4.75
CA THR A 47 -8.10 0.21 5.01
C THR A 47 -6.92 -0.36 4.25
N TYR A 48 -6.10 0.51 3.63
CA TYR A 48 -4.89 0.08 2.95
C TYR A 48 -3.68 0.92 3.34
N LEU A 49 -2.51 0.31 3.27
CA LEU A 49 -1.20 0.93 3.49
C LEU A 49 -0.36 0.80 2.23
N THR A 50 0.39 1.85 1.95
CA THR A 50 1.33 1.95 0.84
C THR A 50 2.76 1.81 1.32
N THR A 51 3.69 1.68 0.39
CA THR A 51 5.12 1.72 0.69
C THR A 51 5.53 2.98 1.48
N LEU A 52 4.93 4.15 1.19
CA LEU A 52 5.22 5.38 1.93
C LEU A 52 4.74 5.32 3.38
N ASP A 53 3.59 4.68 3.64
CA ASP A 53 3.10 4.48 5.00
C ASP A 53 4.07 3.60 5.80
N PHE A 54 4.60 2.53 5.19
CA PHE A 54 5.61 1.69 5.83
C PHE A 54 6.91 2.45 6.12
N LEU A 55 7.38 3.28 5.19
CA LEU A 55 8.56 4.13 5.42
C LEU A 55 8.33 5.15 6.54
N TYR A 56 7.14 5.76 6.58
CA TYR A 56 6.76 6.67 7.65
C TYR A 56 6.80 5.98 9.01
N TYR A 57 6.20 4.79 9.12
CA TYR A 57 6.24 4.02 10.36
C TYR A 57 7.65 3.57 10.75
N ALA A 58 8.48 3.20 9.78
CA ALA A 58 9.88 2.86 10.02
C ALA A 58 10.66 4.07 10.56
N TYR A 59 10.44 5.25 9.99
CA TYR A 59 11.01 6.52 10.45
C TYR A 59 10.54 6.87 11.88
N CYS A 60 9.23 6.91 12.13
CA CYS A 60 8.67 7.24 13.44
C CYS A 60 9.14 6.29 14.54
N ARG A 61 9.33 5.00 14.20
CA ARG A 61 9.82 3.96 15.12
C ARG A 61 11.35 3.91 15.20
N LYS A 62 12.05 4.87 14.60
CA LYS A 62 13.52 4.98 14.56
C LYS A 62 14.21 3.72 14.04
N LYS A 63 13.55 3.02 13.11
CA LYS A 63 14.09 1.85 12.39
C LYS A 63 14.83 2.26 11.12
N MET A 64 14.50 3.43 10.58
CA MET A 64 15.19 4.07 9.48
C MET A 64 15.32 5.57 9.77
N THR A 65 16.39 6.17 9.30
CA THR A 65 16.61 7.62 9.23
C THR A 65 15.92 8.21 8.00
N GLU A 66 15.76 9.53 7.98
CA GLU A 66 15.25 10.25 6.80
C GLU A 66 16.08 9.93 5.54
N GLN A 67 17.41 9.90 5.69
CA GLN A 67 18.33 9.61 4.59
C GLN A 67 18.15 8.18 4.06
N GLU A 68 18.06 7.18 4.94
CA GLU A 68 17.80 5.78 4.53
C GLU A 68 16.44 5.63 3.83
N CYS A 69 15.40 6.36 4.27
CA CYS A 69 14.12 6.36 3.58
C CYS A 69 14.25 6.95 2.16
N LYS A 70 15.00 8.03 2.00
CA LYS A 70 15.24 8.67 0.70
C LYS A 70 16.05 7.77 -0.25
N GLU A 71 17.09 7.12 0.26
CA GLU A 71 17.90 6.16 -0.49
C GLU A 71 17.05 4.98 -0.95
N PHE A 72 16.23 4.41 -0.06
CA PHE A 72 15.28 3.34 -0.44
C PHE A 72 14.34 3.77 -1.56
N MET A 73 13.77 4.98 -1.48
CA MET A 73 12.88 5.50 -2.55
C MET A 73 13.61 5.61 -3.89
N GLN A 74 14.88 6.01 -3.88
CA GLN A 74 15.71 6.09 -5.09
C GLN A 74 16.03 4.70 -5.64
N GLU A 75 16.43 3.75 -4.81
CA GLU A 75 16.70 2.37 -5.22
C GLU A 75 15.49 1.70 -5.86
N VAL A 76 14.31 1.87 -5.25
CA VAL A 76 13.04 1.35 -5.79
C VAL A 76 12.74 1.94 -7.17
N ASN A 77 12.98 3.23 -7.37
CA ASN A 77 12.80 3.87 -8.67
C ASN A 77 13.86 3.44 -9.70
N ASN A 78 15.11 3.26 -9.27
CA ASN A 78 16.19 2.75 -10.12
C ASN A 78 15.92 1.31 -10.58
N ALA A 79 15.21 0.52 -9.77
CA ALA A 79 14.71 -0.81 -10.12
C ALA A 79 13.49 -0.79 -11.07
N GLY A 80 13.05 0.39 -11.53
CA GLY A 80 11.98 0.54 -12.52
C GLY A 80 10.57 0.73 -11.94
N SER A 81 10.44 0.82 -10.61
CA SER A 81 9.16 1.18 -9.98
C SER A 81 8.90 2.69 -10.05
N LYS A 82 7.69 3.10 -9.65
CA LYS A 82 7.28 4.52 -9.64
C LYS A 82 6.80 4.92 -8.24
N LEU A 83 7.74 5.04 -7.31
CA LEU A 83 7.50 5.50 -5.95
C LEU A 83 7.79 7.02 -5.87
N PRO A 84 6.87 7.85 -5.34
CA PRO A 84 7.14 9.27 -5.15
C PRO A 84 8.32 9.49 -4.21
N ILE A 85 9.29 10.31 -4.62
CA ILE A 85 10.37 10.77 -3.74
C ILE A 85 9.85 12.00 -3.00
N ILE A 86 9.68 11.88 -1.69
CA ILE A 86 9.16 12.93 -0.81
C ILE A 86 10.03 13.08 0.44
N ASP A 87 9.88 14.20 1.14
CA ASP A 87 10.39 14.36 2.49
C ASP A 87 9.52 13.54 3.45
N ILE A 88 10.09 12.46 4.01
CA ILE A 88 9.35 11.55 4.90
C ILE A 88 9.00 12.22 6.23
N THR A 89 9.69 13.30 6.62
CA THR A 89 9.40 14.05 7.85
C THR A 89 8.15 14.91 7.74
N GLN A 90 7.76 15.26 6.50
CA GLN A 90 6.54 16.01 6.20
C GLN A 90 5.37 15.11 5.81
N TYR A 91 5.62 13.82 5.56
CA TYR A 91 4.58 12.86 5.29
C TYR A 91 3.78 12.54 6.55
N THR A 92 2.46 12.43 6.42
CA THR A 92 1.57 12.01 7.52
C THR A 92 0.71 10.85 7.05
N CYS A 93 0.90 9.68 7.66
CA CYS A 93 -0.02 8.56 7.49
C CYS A 93 -1.31 8.85 8.29
N THR A 94 -2.47 8.72 7.65
CA THR A 94 -3.78 8.92 8.30
C THR A 94 -4.35 7.62 8.87
N VAL A 95 -3.75 6.48 8.55
CA VAL A 95 -4.13 5.16 9.06
C VAL A 95 -3.39 4.90 10.35
N GLN A 96 -4.08 4.66 11.47
CA GLN A 96 -3.46 4.26 12.74
C GLN A 96 -3.40 2.73 12.82
N ILE A 97 -2.21 2.19 13.13
CA ILE A 97 -1.91 0.76 13.29
C ILE A 97 -1.05 0.48 14.52
#